data_AF-A0A2N2PBZ3-F1
#
_entry.id   AF-A0A2N2PBZ3-F1
#
_cell.length_a   1.000
_cell.length_b   1.000
_cell.length_c   1.000
_cell.angle_alpha   90.00
_cell.angle_beta   90.00
_cell.angle_gamma   90.00
#
_symmetry.space_group_name_H-M   'P 1'
#
loop_
_entity.id
_entity.type
_entity.pdbx_description
1 polymer ?
#
loop_
_entity_poly.entity_id
_entity_poly.type
_entity_poly.pdbx_seq_one_letter_code
_entity_poly.pdbx_strand_id
1 'polypeptide(L)'
;MVQNLKPGVLPGPKCWPDLTIMYSVTQTDRNLAALAHAAILIPSVGFIVPVLIWTAQRSRSAYAAQQALQALVYQMLLVVFVQVVLLLEGLLLIPVIGLINRNGSAPRAVLAAVGIALVILLLCYLLYLLLAVAAAVFNLLGRDWNYPWIGRPLRRYLLQEGVLVTEHEERVAASMAHCAFFYPTTGLLVPVGVWALLKNSSTWLRYQVVQAATLQAGWLIVSTLLTLGEVALSLPLLVPLFTSPDALLNLRDPRVLVTAVAGGMGLISVILFLVGPLLAVFATIAAIRMLQGQDYDYPILGKKIRNRLLIS
;
A
#
# COMPACT_ATOMS: atom_id res chain seq x y z
N MET A 1 9.35 -12.54 -45.83
CA MET A 1 10.66 -11.93 -46.17
C MET A 1 10.85 -10.73 -45.24
N VAL A 2 11.37 -11.00 -44.04
CA VAL A 2 11.52 -9.99 -42.97
C VAL A 2 12.84 -9.27 -43.22
N GLN A 3 12.76 -8.01 -43.63
CA GLN A 3 13.95 -7.20 -43.87
C GLN A 3 14.63 -6.87 -42.53
N ASN A 4 15.87 -7.35 -42.40
CA ASN A 4 16.85 -6.95 -41.41
C ASN A 4 17.06 -5.43 -41.46
N LEU A 5 16.38 -4.67 -40.60
CA LEU A 5 16.78 -3.30 -40.30
C LEU A 5 18.03 -3.35 -39.42
N LYS A 6 19.17 -2.97 -40.00
CA LYS A 6 20.39 -2.68 -39.25
C LYS A 6 20.04 -1.66 -38.15
N PRO A 7 20.55 -1.84 -36.91
CA PRO A 7 20.45 -0.79 -35.89
C PRO A 7 21.20 0.44 -36.41
N GLY A 8 20.43 1.38 -36.94
CA GLY A 8 20.92 2.70 -37.29
C GLY A 8 21.41 3.35 -36.01
N VAL A 9 22.69 3.73 -36.02
CA VAL A 9 23.26 4.70 -35.09
C VAL A 9 22.36 5.92 -35.16
N LEU A 10 21.47 6.07 -34.17
CA LEU A 10 20.73 7.30 -33.98
C LEU A 10 21.77 8.41 -33.85
N PRO A 11 21.65 9.52 -34.60
CA PRO A 11 22.54 10.66 -34.38
C PRO A 11 22.46 11.01 -32.90
N GLY A 12 23.60 10.87 -32.21
CA GLY A 12 23.71 11.23 -30.80
C GLY A 12 23.14 12.63 -30.59
N PRO A 13 22.46 12.88 -29.47
CA PRO A 13 21.75 14.13 -29.25
C PRO A 13 22.72 15.30 -29.48
N LYS A 14 22.47 16.05 -30.55
CA LYS A 14 23.12 17.33 -30.81
C LYS A 14 22.99 18.14 -29.54
N CYS A 15 24.14 18.60 -29.01
CA CYS A 15 24.29 19.49 -27.87
C CYS A 15 22.98 20.18 -27.51
N TRP A 16 22.30 19.66 -26.50
CA TRP A 16 21.18 20.35 -25.89
C TRP A 16 21.70 21.72 -25.45
N PRO A 17 21.11 22.84 -25.92
CA PRO A 17 21.45 24.13 -25.36
C PRO A 17 21.22 24.03 -23.85
N ASP A 18 22.21 24.43 -23.06
CA ASP A 18 22.21 24.55 -21.60
C ASP A 18 20.80 24.39 -20.98
N LEU A 19 20.37 23.14 -20.74
CA LEU A 19 19.09 22.83 -20.08
C LEU A 19 19.11 23.25 -18.60
N THR A 20 20.22 23.83 -18.18
CA THR A 20 20.50 24.60 -16.98
C THR A 20 19.72 25.92 -16.90
N ILE A 21 18.88 26.27 -17.88
CA ILE A 21 17.64 27.04 -17.60
C ILE A 21 16.70 26.11 -16.80
N MET A 22 17.17 25.79 -15.59
CA MET A 22 16.42 25.24 -14.50
C MET A 22 15.20 26.12 -14.33
N TYR A 23 13.99 25.58 -14.54
CA TYR A 23 12.84 26.13 -13.86
C TYR A 23 13.19 26.16 -12.38
N SER A 24 13.52 27.35 -11.88
CA SER A 24 13.89 27.53 -10.49
C SER A 24 12.73 27.00 -9.65
N VAL A 25 13.01 26.02 -8.78
CA VAL A 25 11.99 25.42 -7.92
C VAL A 25 11.26 26.53 -7.19
N THR A 26 9.96 26.67 -7.46
CA THR A 26 9.16 27.77 -6.92
C THR A 26 8.76 27.47 -5.47
N GLN A 27 8.32 28.50 -4.74
CA GLN A 27 7.76 28.26 -3.39
C GLN A 27 6.50 27.41 -3.44
N THR A 28 5.70 27.51 -4.50
CA THR A 28 4.52 26.66 -4.72
C THR A 28 4.93 25.18 -4.82
N ASP A 29 5.99 24.87 -5.56
CA ASP A 29 6.49 23.50 -5.70
C ASP A 29 6.94 22.92 -4.35
N ARG A 30 7.62 23.74 -3.54
CA ARG A 30 8.06 23.39 -2.18
C ARG A 30 6.89 23.14 -1.23
N ASN A 31 5.87 23.99 -1.29
CA ASN A 31 4.67 23.84 -0.47
C ASN A 31 3.91 22.56 -0.84
N LEU A 32 3.79 22.25 -2.14
CA LEU A 32 3.16 21.02 -2.61
C LEU A 32 3.98 19.77 -2.22
N ALA A 33 5.30 19.80 -2.39
CA ALA A 33 6.17 18.72 -1.92
C ALA A 33 6.01 18.48 -0.41
N ALA A 34 6.01 19.55 0.39
CA ALA A 34 5.81 19.45 1.83
C ALA A 34 4.45 18.87 2.20
N LEU A 35 3.38 19.32 1.54
CA LEU A 35 2.02 18.81 1.72
C LEU A 35 1.92 17.32 1.39
N ALA A 36 2.58 16.87 0.32
CA ALA A 36 2.62 15.47 -0.08
C ALA A 36 3.20 14.58 1.05
N HIS A 37 4.26 15.02 1.71
CA HIS A 37 4.86 14.29 2.84
C HIS A 37 4.02 14.39 4.13
N ALA A 38 3.53 15.59 4.46
CA ALA A 38 2.74 15.83 5.67
C ALA A 38 1.42 15.05 5.69
N ALA A 39 0.88 14.71 4.52
CA ALA A 39 -0.37 13.97 4.40
C ALA A 39 -0.37 12.60 5.09
N ILE A 40 0.81 12.01 5.36
CA ILE A 40 0.91 10.77 6.16
C ILE A 40 0.25 10.89 7.54
N LEU A 41 0.15 12.11 8.08
CA LEU A 41 -0.49 12.39 9.36
C LEU A 41 -2.01 12.19 9.33
N ILE A 42 -2.60 11.99 8.14
CA ILE A 42 -4.00 11.64 7.96
C ILE A 42 -4.08 10.12 7.77
N PRO A 43 -4.44 9.34 8.81
CA PRO A 43 -4.40 7.90 8.74
C PRO A 43 -5.29 7.38 7.62
N SER A 44 -4.86 6.27 6.99
CA SER A 44 -5.60 5.53 5.97
C SER A 44 -5.85 6.25 4.64
N VAL A 45 -5.93 7.57 4.57
CA VAL A 45 -6.24 8.30 3.32
C VAL A 45 -5.17 9.31 2.89
N GLY A 46 -4.14 9.52 3.71
CA GLY A 46 -3.06 10.46 3.45
C GLY A 46 -2.40 10.33 2.09
N PHE A 47 -2.29 9.10 1.56
CA PHE A 47 -1.64 8.82 0.28
C PHE A 47 -2.39 9.34 -0.95
N ILE A 48 -3.64 9.78 -0.79
CA ILE A 48 -4.39 10.42 -1.88
C ILE A 48 -3.74 11.77 -2.25
N VAL A 49 -3.23 12.49 -1.25
CA VAL A 49 -2.61 13.80 -1.45
C VAL A 49 -1.38 13.73 -2.38
N PRO A 50 -0.37 12.86 -2.17
CA PRO A 50 0.72 12.71 -3.13
C PRO A 50 0.26 12.22 -4.52
N VAL A 51 -0.79 11.39 -4.63
CA VAL A 51 -1.35 11.03 -5.95
C VAL A 51 -1.91 12.26 -6.67
N LEU A 52 -2.73 13.07 -5.99
CA LEU A 52 -3.29 14.30 -6.53
C LEU A 52 -2.19 15.28 -6.96
N ILE A 53 -1.19 15.50 -6.11
CA ILE A 53 -0.08 16.41 -6.38
C ILE A 53 0.76 15.91 -7.56
N TRP A 54 1.12 14.62 -7.58
CA TRP A 54 1.85 14.03 -8.71
C TRP A 54 1.08 14.20 -10.02
N THR A 55 -0.21 13.82 -10.05
CA THR A 55 -1.02 13.96 -11.28
C THR A 55 -1.13 15.41 -11.75
N ALA A 56 -1.27 16.37 -10.83
CA ALA A 56 -1.39 17.79 -11.15
C ALA A 56 -0.05 18.44 -11.58
N GLN A 57 1.08 17.95 -11.05
CA GLN A 57 2.39 18.58 -11.23
C GLN A 57 3.34 17.84 -12.19
N ARG A 58 3.05 16.61 -12.60
CA ARG A 58 3.96 15.81 -13.46
C ARG A 58 4.38 16.48 -14.77
N SER A 59 3.57 17.38 -15.33
CA SER A 59 3.90 18.15 -16.53
C SER A 59 4.33 19.60 -16.26
N ARG A 60 4.29 20.04 -14.99
CA ARG A 60 4.51 21.45 -14.59
C ARG A 60 5.78 21.61 -13.75
N SER A 61 6.09 20.64 -12.90
CA SER A 61 7.22 20.70 -11.98
C SER A 61 7.78 19.31 -11.71
N ALA A 62 8.96 19.04 -12.28
CA ALA A 62 9.69 17.79 -12.05
C ALA A 62 10.01 17.58 -10.56
N TYR A 63 10.33 18.65 -9.84
CA TYR A 63 10.61 18.61 -8.40
C TYR A 63 9.37 18.18 -7.60
N ALA A 64 8.23 18.86 -7.78
CA ALA A 64 7.02 18.54 -7.02
C ALA A 64 6.50 17.13 -7.36
N ALA A 65 6.57 16.72 -8.63
CA ALA A 65 6.20 15.37 -9.07
C ALA A 65 7.10 14.29 -8.44
N GLN A 66 8.42 14.50 -8.44
CA GLN A 66 9.38 13.57 -7.83
C GLN A 66 9.18 13.46 -6.32
N GLN A 67 8.97 14.57 -5.60
CA GLN A 67 8.72 14.55 -4.16
C GLN A 67 7.36 13.90 -3.84
N ALA A 68 6.33 14.14 -4.64
CA ALA A 68 5.04 13.49 -4.49
C ALA A 68 5.11 11.97 -4.67
N LEU A 69 5.82 11.47 -5.70
CA LEU A 69 6.05 10.03 -5.86
C LEU A 69 6.87 9.45 -4.72
N GLN A 70 7.88 10.17 -4.24
CA GLN A 70 8.66 9.74 -3.09
C GLN A 70 7.83 9.66 -1.80
N ALA A 71 6.95 10.63 -1.57
CA ALA A 71 5.99 10.60 -0.47
C ALA A 71 4.99 9.45 -0.62
N LEU A 72 4.46 9.20 -1.82
CA LEU A 72 3.55 8.09 -2.10
C LEU A 72 4.21 6.74 -1.80
N VAL A 73 5.43 6.52 -2.31
CA VAL A 73 6.19 5.28 -2.05
C VAL A 73 6.44 5.10 -0.56
N TYR A 74 6.86 6.16 0.13
CA TYR A 74 7.07 6.10 1.57
C TYR A 74 5.77 5.74 2.29
N GLN A 75 4.67 6.45 2.05
CA GLN A 75 3.39 6.14 2.69
C GLN A 75 2.90 4.72 2.37
N MET A 76 3.12 4.21 1.16
CA MET A 76 2.78 2.82 0.82
C MET A 76 3.64 1.79 1.56
N LEU A 77 4.87 2.12 1.98
CA LEU A 77 5.72 1.25 2.78
C LEU A 77 5.31 1.19 4.26
N LEU A 78 4.46 2.11 4.75
CA LEU A 78 4.01 2.12 6.15
C LEU A 78 3.32 0.81 6.53
N VAL A 79 2.49 0.26 5.64
CA VAL A 79 1.81 -1.02 5.93
C VAL A 79 2.80 -2.18 6.03
N VAL A 80 3.79 -2.25 5.13
CA VAL A 80 4.85 -3.26 5.20
C VAL A 80 5.64 -3.11 6.49
N PHE A 81 5.97 -1.87 6.87
CA PHE A 81 6.64 -1.56 8.12
C PHE A 81 5.85 -2.04 9.34
N VAL A 82 4.56 -1.69 9.44
CA VAL A 82 3.69 -2.12 10.55
C VAL A 82 3.61 -3.65 10.61
N GLN A 83 3.46 -4.33 9.47
CA GLN A 83 3.38 -5.80 9.45
C GLN A 83 4.69 -6.46 9.90
N VAL A 84 5.84 -5.91 9.51
CA VAL A 84 7.14 -6.40 9.99
C VAL A 84 7.28 -6.19 11.49
N VAL A 85 6.90 -5.01 12.02
CA VAL A 85 6.97 -4.76 13.46
C VAL A 85 6.04 -5.70 14.23
N LEU A 86 4.78 -5.86 13.81
CA LEU A 86 3.83 -6.78 14.43
C LEU A 86 4.31 -8.23 14.40
N LEU A 87 4.94 -8.66 13.30
CA LEU A 87 5.55 -9.99 13.20
C LEU A 87 6.67 -10.17 14.23
N LEU A 88 7.58 -9.19 14.34
CA LEU A 88 8.67 -9.21 15.31
C LEU A 88 8.13 -9.26 16.75
N GLU A 89 7.08 -8.49 17.05
CA GLU A 89 6.41 -8.54 18.35
C GLU A 89 5.80 -9.92 18.63
N GLY A 90 5.09 -10.50 17.67
CA GLY A 90 4.54 -11.84 17.80
C GLY A 90 5.61 -12.88 18.13
N LEU A 91 6.77 -12.82 17.46
CA LEU A 91 7.91 -13.68 17.73
C LEU A 91 8.50 -13.46 19.13
N LEU A 92 8.56 -12.21 19.61
CA LEU A 92 9.01 -11.88 20.96
C LEU A 92 8.06 -12.37 22.06
N LEU A 93 6.76 -12.50 21.77
CA LEU A 93 5.77 -13.00 22.73
C LEU A 93 5.79 -14.53 22.90
N ILE A 94 6.27 -15.30 21.93
CA ILE A 94 6.37 -16.78 22.02
C ILE A 94 7.12 -17.25 23.28
N PRO A 95 8.36 -16.80 23.59
CA PRO A 95 9.05 -17.23 24.79
C PRO A 95 8.33 -16.81 26.07
N VAL A 96 7.67 -15.64 26.07
CA VAL A 96 6.84 -15.16 27.19
C VAL A 96 5.71 -16.15 27.45
N ILE A 97 4.96 -16.53 26.41
CA ILE A 97 3.88 -17.53 26.51
C ILE A 97 4.42 -18.87 27.03
N GLY A 98 5.57 -19.31 26.53
CA GLY A 98 6.24 -20.52 27.01
C GLY A 98 6.57 -20.49 28.52
N LEU A 99 7.02 -19.34 29.04
CA LEU A 99 7.32 -19.15 30.46
C LEU A 99 6.06 -19.15 31.34
N ILE A 100 4.96 -18.53 30.88
CA ILE A 100 3.66 -18.58 31.57
C ILE A 100 3.23 -20.03 31.75
N ASN A 101 3.25 -20.80 30.65
CA ASN A 101 2.78 -22.18 30.63
C ASN A 101 3.58 -23.09 31.57
N ARG A 102 4.86 -22.77 31.83
CA ARG A 102 5.73 -23.53 32.74
C ARG A 102 5.55 -23.17 34.21
N ASN A 103 5.40 -21.89 34.52
CA ASN A 103 5.51 -21.39 35.91
C ASN A 103 4.15 -21.17 36.60
N GLY A 104 3.03 -21.36 35.91
CA GLY A 104 1.67 -21.30 36.46
C GLY A 104 1.25 -19.92 37.01
N SER A 105 2.16 -18.95 37.01
CA SER A 105 1.95 -17.62 37.55
C SER A 105 2.86 -16.63 36.82
N ALA A 106 2.25 -15.68 36.11
CA ALA A 106 2.57 -14.26 36.22
C ALA A 106 1.74 -13.44 35.23
N PRO A 107 0.44 -13.19 35.50
CA PRO A 107 -0.33 -12.18 34.77
C PRO A 107 0.46 -10.86 34.65
N ARG A 108 1.21 -10.48 35.70
CA ARG A 108 2.04 -9.27 35.72
C ARG A 108 3.22 -9.29 34.74
N ALA A 109 3.95 -10.40 34.60
CA ALA A 109 5.10 -10.48 33.68
C ALA A 109 4.64 -10.43 32.22
N VAL A 110 3.48 -11.04 31.93
CA VAL A 110 2.85 -11.01 30.61
C VAL A 110 2.38 -9.61 30.28
N LEU A 111 1.66 -8.97 31.21
CA LEU A 111 1.22 -7.59 31.06
C LEU A 111 2.40 -6.64 30.87
N ALA A 112 3.50 -6.85 31.59
CA ALA A 112 4.72 -6.07 31.41
C ALA A 112 5.35 -6.30 30.03
N ALA A 113 5.48 -7.56 29.57
CA ALA A 113 6.04 -7.87 28.26
C ALA A 113 5.20 -7.31 27.11
N VAL A 114 3.87 -7.48 27.18
CA VAL A 114 2.92 -6.89 26.23
C VAL A 114 3.01 -5.37 26.27
N GLY A 115 3.06 -4.76 27.46
CA GLY A 115 3.21 -3.31 27.61
C GLY A 115 4.51 -2.78 26.98
N ILE A 116 5.63 -3.47 27.20
CA ILE A 116 6.93 -3.11 26.58
C ILE A 116 6.85 -3.24 25.05
N ALA A 117 6.27 -4.32 24.53
CA ALA A 117 6.07 -4.50 23.10
C ALA A 117 5.27 -3.31 22.51
N LEU A 118 4.08 -3.02 23.06
CA LEU A 118 3.25 -1.91 22.62
C LEU A 118 3.98 -0.54 22.64
N VAL A 119 4.82 -0.30 23.64
CA VAL A 119 5.66 0.91 23.69
C VAL A 119 6.69 0.92 22.56
N ILE A 120 7.34 -0.20 22.26
CA ILE A 120 8.28 -0.33 21.13
C ILE A 120 7.55 -0.07 19.80
N LEU A 121 6.39 -0.68 19.57
CA LEU A 121 5.58 -0.43 18.37
C LEU A 121 5.22 1.05 18.24
N LEU A 122 4.76 1.67 19.32
CA LEU A 122 4.43 3.10 19.32
C LEU A 122 5.66 3.96 18.98
N LEU A 123 6.82 3.70 19.59
CA LEU A 123 8.05 4.43 19.30
C LEU A 123 8.53 4.25 17.86
N CYS A 124 8.47 3.03 17.34
CA CYS A 124 8.76 2.72 15.93
C CYS A 124 7.82 3.46 14.98
N TYR A 125 6.52 3.49 15.26
CA TYR A 125 5.53 4.21 14.49
C TYR A 125 5.76 5.73 14.53
N LEU A 126 6.02 6.30 15.71
CA LEU A 126 6.33 7.72 15.86
C LEU A 126 7.60 8.10 15.11
N LEU A 127 8.65 7.28 15.15
CA LEU A 127 9.87 7.51 14.38
C LEU A 127 9.60 7.54 12.87
N TYR A 128 8.73 6.65 12.38
CA TYR A 128 8.30 6.63 10.99
C TYR A 128 7.59 7.94 10.60
N LEU A 129 6.64 8.40 11.42
CA LEU A 129 5.95 9.67 11.18
C LEU A 129 6.91 10.87 11.24
N LEU A 130 7.86 10.88 12.19
CA LEU A 130 8.86 11.93 12.33
C LEU A 130 9.71 12.10 11.08
N LEU A 131 10.07 11.01 10.39
CA LEU A 131 10.82 11.10 9.12
C LEU A 131 10.02 11.78 8.02
N ALA A 132 8.70 11.59 7.96
CA ALA A 132 7.86 12.28 6.99
C ALA A 132 7.59 13.73 7.36
N VAL A 133 7.45 14.05 8.66
CA VAL A 133 7.37 15.44 9.12
C VAL A 133 8.69 16.17 8.82
N ALA A 134 9.83 15.55 9.07
CA ALA A 134 11.13 16.09 8.68
C ALA A 134 11.20 16.32 7.18
N ALA A 135 10.75 15.37 6.35
CA ALA A 135 10.65 15.56 4.91
C ALA A 135 9.83 16.80 4.53
N ALA A 136 8.65 16.98 5.15
CA ALA A 136 7.81 18.13 4.91
C ALA A 136 8.50 19.45 5.27
N VAL A 137 9.12 19.54 6.45
CA VAL A 137 9.85 20.72 6.92
C VAL A 137 11.03 21.06 6.02
N PHE A 138 11.82 20.06 5.60
CA PHE A 138 12.97 20.30 4.73
C PHE A 138 12.56 20.86 3.36
N ASN A 139 11.48 20.33 2.77
CA ASN A 139 10.94 20.87 1.52
C ASN A 139 10.46 22.33 1.69
N LEU A 140 9.80 22.68 2.80
CA LEU A 140 9.40 24.07 3.09
C LEU A 140 10.61 25.03 3.21
N LEU A 141 11.70 24.56 3.80
CA LEU A 141 12.96 25.31 3.94
C LEU A 141 13.77 25.38 2.63
N GLY A 142 13.26 24.83 1.53
CA GLY A 142 13.94 24.81 0.24
C GLY A 142 15.12 23.84 0.17
N ARG A 143 15.16 22.83 1.06
CA ARG A 143 16.17 21.77 1.04
C ARG A 143 15.59 20.52 0.38
N ASP A 144 16.36 19.92 -0.51
CA ASP A 144 16.01 18.61 -1.09
C ASP A 144 15.96 17.55 0.02
N TRP A 145 14.84 16.82 0.11
CA TRP A 145 14.74 15.66 0.98
C TRP A 145 14.85 14.35 0.20
N ASN A 146 15.54 13.39 0.81
CA ASN A 146 15.53 11.99 0.38
C ASN A 146 15.38 11.09 1.61
N TYR A 147 14.37 10.22 1.61
CA TYR A 147 14.25 9.22 2.67
C TYR A 147 15.49 8.31 2.71
N PRO A 148 16.01 7.94 3.91
CA PRO A 148 17.30 7.27 4.05
C PRO A 148 17.48 6.02 3.18
N TRP A 149 16.45 5.15 3.11
CA TRP A 149 16.58 3.84 2.46
C TRP A 149 16.00 3.79 1.04
N ILE A 150 14.91 4.52 0.79
CA ILE A 150 14.19 4.47 -0.50
C ILE A 150 14.39 5.74 -1.34
N GLY A 151 14.70 6.88 -0.72
CA GLY A 151 14.70 8.18 -1.39
C GLY A 151 15.77 8.32 -2.47
N ARG A 152 17.04 8.03 -2.13
CA ARG A 152 18.14 8.11 -3.10
C ARG A 152 17.99 7.11 -4.25
N PRO A 153 17.71 5.81 -4.03
CA PRO A 153 17.46 4.87 -5.12
C PRO A 153 16.29 5.30 -6.00
N LEU A 154 15.17 5.71 -5.40
CA LEU A 154 13.99 6.15 -6.14
C LEU A 154 14.26 7.41 -6.96
N ARG A 155 14.97 8.40 -6.39
CA ARG A 155 15.35 9.62 -7.12
C ARG A 155 16.23 9.30 -8.34
N ARG A 156 17.23 8.43 -8.18
CA ARG A 156 18.09 7.98 -9.31
C ARG A 156 17.30 7.19 -10.35
N TYR A 157 16.31 6.42 -9.93
CA TYR A 157 15.43 5.72 -10.85
C TYR A 157 14.58 6.72 -11.64
N LEU A 158 13.92 7.65 -10.96
CA LEU A 158 13.02 8.64 -11.59
C LEU A 158 13.76 9.64 -12.49
N LEU A 159 14.98 10.05 -12.11
CA LEU A 159 15.76 11.05 -12.83
C LEU A 159 16.87 10.41 -13.65
N GLN A 160 16.83 10.58 -14.98
CA GLN A 160 17.96 10.29 -15.87
C GLN A 160 18.56 11.62 -16.32
N GLU A 161 19.86 11.80 -16.10
CA GLU A 161 20.57 13.06 -16.44
C GLU A 161 19.91 14.31 -15.82
N GLY A 162 19.27 14.16 -14.66
CA GLY A 162 18.56 15.25 -13.98
C GLY A 162 17.15 15.53 -14.51
N VAL A 163 16.71 14.83 -15.56
CA VAL A 163 15.38 14.96 -16.16
C VAL A 163 14.47 13.86 -15.66
N LEU A 164 13.24 14.22 -15.31
CA LEU A 164 12.21 13.25 -14.88
C LEU A 164 11.74 12.43 -16.08
N VAL A 165 11.88 11.11 -15.99
CA VAL A 165 11.51 10.19 -17.07
C VAL A 165 10.06 9.74 -16.90
N THR A 166 9.19 10.18 -17.81
CA THR A 166 7.74 9.88 -17.78
C THR A 166 7.44 8.40 -17.59
N GLU A 167 8.16 7.52 -18.29
CA GLU A 167 7.97 6.07 -18.19
C GLU A 167 8.25 5.56 -16.77
N HIS A 168 9.30 6.07 -16.10
CA HIS A 168 9.65 5.68 -14.75
C HIS A 168 8.63 6.17 -13.72
N GLU A 169 8.08 7.37 -13.91
CA GLU A 169 6.98 7.87 -13.08
C GLU A 169 5.77 6.95 -13.16
N GLU A 170 5.37 6.57 -14.38
CA GLU A 170 4.21 5.70 -14.60
C GLU A 170 4.43 4.30 -14.01
N ARG A 171 5.65 3.76 -14.11
CA ARG A 171 6.01 2.48 -13.45
C ARG A 171 5.91 2.55 -11.94
N VAL A 172 6.37 3.64 -11.32
CA VAL A 172 6.22 3.86 -9.88
C VAL A 172 4.75 3.99 -9.50
N ALA A 173 3.97 4.77 -10.24
CA ALA A 173 2.54 4.92 -9.99
C ALA A 173 1.77 3.60 -10.14
N ALA A 174 2.05 2.80 -11.19
CA ALA A 174 1.48 1.47 -11.39
C ALA A 174 1.88 0.51 -10.25
N SER A 175 3.16 0.54 -9.83
CA SER A 175 3.65 -0.25 -8.70
C SER A 175 2.89 0.10 -7.42
N MET A 176 2.73 1.40 -7.13
CA MET A 176 2.00 1.86 -5.94
C MET A 176 0.51 1.55 -6.01
N ALA A 177 -0.09 1.58 -7.20
CA ALA A 177 -1.47 1.13 -7.41
C ALA A 177 -1.66 -0.33 -7.00
N HIS A 178 -0.71 -1.22 -7.29
CA HIS A 178 -0.75 -2.62 -6.81
C HIS A 178 -0.44 -2.73 -5.31
N CYS A 179 0.60 -2.04 -4.81
CA CYS A 179 0.93 -2.04 -3.37
C CYS A 179 -0.21 -1.51 -2.50
N ALA A 180 -1.09 -0.65 -3.03
CA ALA A 180 -2.24 -0.17 -2.29
C ALA A 180 -3.19 -1.31 -1.84
N PHE A 181 -3.08 -2.53 -2.40
CA PHE A 181 -3.81 -3.71 -1.95
C PHE A 181 -3.64 -4.00 -0.45
N PHE A 182 -2.50 -3.62 0.12
CA PHE A 182 -2.25 -3.78 1.55
C PHE A 182 -3.09 -2.84 2.44
N TYR A 183 -3.84 -1.90 1.86
CA TYR A 183 -4.79 -1.03 2.56
C TYR A 183 -6.23 -1.51 2.29
N PRO A 184 -6.84 -2.34 3.16
CA PRO A 184 -8.04 -3.12 2.83
C PRO A 184 -9.25 -2.27 2.42
N THR A 185 -9.41 -1.07 2.98
CA THR A 185 -10.58 -0.21 2.76
C THR A 185 -10.27 0.98 1.85
N THR A 186 -9.11 1.61 2.04
CA THR A 186 -8.74 2.85 1.34
C THR A 186 -7.81 2.63 0.16
N GLY A 187 -7.20 1.45 0.05
CA GLY A 187 -6.23 1.12 -1.00
C GLY A 187 -6.75 1.38 -2.40
N LEU A 188 -8.04 1.09 -2.64
CA LEU A 188 -8.72 1.29 -3.92
C LEU A 188 -8.66 2.74 -4.41
N LEU A 189 -8.49 3.71 -3.51
CA LEU A 189 -8.40 5.12 -3.84
C LEU A 189 -7.14 5.46 -4.66
N VAL A 190 -6.04 4.71 -4.50
CA VAL A 190 -4.82 4.90 -5.30
C VAL A 190 -5.08 4.56 -6.78
N PRO A 191 -5.42 3.31 -7.14
CA PRO A 191 -5.63 2.99 -8.55
C PRO A 191 -6.82 3.76 -9.13
N VAL A 192 -7.92 3.94 -8.40
CA VAL A 192 -9.05 4.74 -8.91
C VAL A 192 -8.64 6.20 -9.13
N GLY A 193 -7.90 6.79 -8.20
CA GLY A 193 -7.39 8.16 -8.33
C GLY A 193 -6.46 8.31 -9.54
N VAL A 194 -5.49 7.42 -9.70
CA VAL A 194 -4.56 7.42 -10.84
C VAL A 194 -5.34 7.26 -12.16
N TRP A 195 -6.30 6.34 -12.23
CA TRP A 195 -7.11 6.13 -13.43
C TRP A 195 -8.02 7.31 -13.78
N ALA A 196 -8.70 7.89 -12.79
CA ALA A 196 -9.67 8.97 -13.00
C ALA A 196 -8.98 10.29 -13.37
N LEU A 197 -7.82 10.57 -12.80
CA LEU A 197 -7.11 11.84 -12.96
C LEU A 197 -6.21 11.86 -14.21
N LEU A 198 -5.78 10.70 -14.70
CA LEU A 198 -4.87 10.61 -15.86
C LEU A 198 -5.59 10.18 -17.14
N LYS A 199 -6.51 11.01 -17.63
CA LYS A 199 -7.21 10.75 -18.90
C LYS A 199 -6.26 10.57 -20.10
N ASN A 200 -5.10 11.23 -20.06
CA ASN A 200 -4.10 11.23 -21.15
C ASN A 200 -2.84 10.39 -20.84
N SER A 201 -2.85 9.50 -19.84
CA SER A 201 -1.70 8.61 -19.61
C SER A 201 -1.57 7.54 -20.69
N SER A 202 -0.43 6.85 -20.70
CA SER A 202 -0.23 5.67 -21.54
C SER A 202 -1.34 4.63 -21.34
N THR A 203 -1.67 3.93 -22.42
CA THR A 203 -2.58 2.78 -22.40
C THR A 203 -2.07 1.70 -21.44
N TRP A 204 -0.75 1.57 -21.33
CA TRP A 204 -0.07 0.69 -20.38
C TRP A 204 -0.39 1.03 -18.92
N LEU A 205 -0.26 2.29 -18.50
CA LEU A 205 -0.58 2.68 -17.12
C LEU A 205 -2.05 2.43 -16.81
N ARG A 206 -2.95 2.82 -17.73
CA ARG A 206 -4.39 2.59 -17.59
C ARG A 206 -4.70 1.10 -17.42
N TYR A 207 -4.03 0.24 -18.18
CA TYR A 207 -4.17 -1.19 -18.07
C TYR A 207 -3.80 -1.72 -16.68
N GLN A 208 -2.60 -1.39 -16.18
CA GLN A 208 -2.11 -1.86 -14.88
C GLN A 208 -2.96 -1.33 -13.72
N VAL A 209 -3.35 -0.07 -13.78
CA VAL A 209 -4.17 0.57 -12.75
C VAL A 209 -5.59 -0.01 -12.72
N VAL A 210 -6.20 -0.31 -13.87
CA VAL A 210 -7.52 -0.98 -13.92
C VAL A 210 -7.43 -2.42 -13.39
N GLN A 211 -6.35 -3.15 -13.68
CA GLN A 211 -6.12 -4.45 -13.05
C GLN A 211 -6.04 -4.35 -11.53
N ALA A 212 -5.24 -3.41 -11.01
CA ALA A 212 -5.11 -3.18 -9.57
C ALA A 212 -6.46 -2.85 -8.92
N ALA A 213 -7.21 -1.89 -9.50
CA ALA A 213 -8.53 -1.51 -9.04
C ALA A 213 -9.51 -2.68 -9.03
N THR A 214 -9.51 -3.48 -10.10
CA THR A 214 -10.44 -4.62 -10.23
C THR A 214 -10.15 -5.70 -9.19
N LEU A 215 -8.87 -6.03 -8.97
CA LEU A 215 -8.47 -6.98 -7.93
C LEU A 215 -8.87 -6.49 -6.54
N GLN A 216 -8.54 -5.24 -6.22
CA GLN A 216 -8.82 -4.65 -4.90
C GLN A 216 -10.33 -4.54 -4.64
N ALA A 217 -11.11 -4.09 -5.62
CA ALA A 217 -12.57 -4.03 -5.50
C ALA A 217 -13.18 -5.42 -5.30
N GLY A 218 -12.73 -6.42 -6.06
CA GLY A 218 -13.18 -7.80 -5.90
C GLY A 218 -12.87 -8.35 -4.50
N TRP A 219 -11.65 -8.13 -4.00
CA TRP A 219 -11.28 -8.54 -2.66
C TRP A 219 -12.06 -7.80 -1.57
N LEU A 220 -12.26 -6.48 -1.72
CA LEU A 220 -13.04 -5.69 -0.78
C LEU A 220 -14.49 -6.21 -0.68
N ILE A 221 -15.12 -6.54 -1.81
CA ILE A 221 -16.47 -7.12 -1.83
C ILE A 221 -16.48 -8.47 -1.11
N VAL A 222 -15.57 -9.38 -1.48
CA VAL A 222 -15.50 -10.72 -0.89
C VAL A 222 -15.25 -10.65 0.62
N SER A 223 -14.24 -9.89 1.04
CA SER A 223 -13.91 -9.73 2.46
C SER A 223 -15.05 -9.11 3.26
N THR A 224 -15.72 -8.08 2.72
CA THR A 224 -16.90 -7.48 3.36
C THR A 224 -18.04 -8.49 3.54
N LEU A 225 -18.35 -9.27 2.50
CA LEU A 225 -19.39 -10.30 2.57
C LEU A 225 -19.05 -11.39 3.59
N LEU A 226 -17.79 -11.82 3.63
CA LEU A 226 -17.30 -12.81 4.60
C LEU A 226 -17.40 -12.27 6.03
N THR A 227 -16.98 -11.03 6.29
CA THR A 227 -17.12 -10.38 7.60
C THR A 227 -18.59 -10.22 8.01
N LEU A 228 -19.48 -9.84 7.09
CA LEU A 228 -20.93 -9.82 7.37
C LEU A 228 -21.46 -11.22 7.71
N GLY A 229 -20.97 -12.25 7.04
CA GLY A 229 -21.25 -13.64 7.36
C GLY A 229 -20.78 -14.03 8.78
N GLU A 230 -19.57 -13.64 9.19
CA GLU A 230 -19.06 -13.86 10.55
C GLU A 230 -19.94 -13.16 11.59
N VAL A 231 -20.32 -11.90 11.36
CA VAL A 231 -21.23 -11.17 12.26
C VAL A 231 -22.56 -11.91 12.35
N ALA A 232 -23.17 -12.27 11.22
CA ALA A 232 -24.45 -12.99 11.20
C ALA A 232 -24.39 -14.33 11.94
N LEU A 233 -23.29 -15.10 11.78
CA LEU A 233 -23.07 -16.36 12.49
C LEU A 233 -22.85 -16.14 13.99
N SER A 234 -22.29 -15.00 14.41
CA SER A 234 -22.07 -14.70 15.83
C SER A 234 -23.34 -14.25 16.57
N LEU A 235 -24.34 -13.70 15.86
CA LEU A 235 -25.57 -13.17 16.47
C LEU A 235 -26.32 -14.15 17.36
N PRO A 236 -26.50 -15.44 16.99
CA PRO A 236 -27.13 -16.43 17.87
C PRO A 236 -26.43 -16.63 19.22
N LEU A 237 -25.14 -16.30 19.34
CA LEU A 237 -24.41 -16.32 20.61
C LEU A 237 -24.48 -14.97 21.33
N LEU A 238 -24.33 -13.86 20.59
CA LEU A 238 -24.29 -12.52 21.16
C LEU A 238 -25.66 -12.09 21.71
N VAL A 239 -26.75 -12.32 20.98
CA VAL A 239 -28.09 -11.83 21.39
C VAL A 239 -28.52 -12.40 22.75
N PRO A 240 -28.42 -13.71 23.03
CA PRO A 240 -28.69 -14.23 24.36
C PRO A 240 -27.76 -13.65 25.42
N LEU A 241 -26.46 -13.54 25.14
CA LEU A 241 -25.46 -13.00 26.08
C LEU A 241 -25.84 -11.59 26.58
N PHE A 242 -26.43 -10.75 25.72
CA PHE A 242 -26.83 -9.38 26.07
C PHE A 242 -28.27 -9.23 26.56
N THR A 243 -29.19 -10.12 26.15
CA THR A 243 -30.62 -9.98 26.50
C THR A 243 -31.03 -10.81 27.72
N SER A 244 -30.41 -11.97 27.92
CA SER A 244 -30.65 -12.84 29.07
C SER A 244 -29.45 -13.77 29.23
N PRO A 245 -28.47 -13.44 30.09
CA PRO A 245 -27.26 -14.24 30.26
C PRO A 245 -27.54 -15.73 30.58
N ASP A 246 -28.67 -16.01 31.25
CA ASP A 246 -29.11 -17.37 31.58
C ASP A 246 -29.70 -18.12 30.37
N ALA A 247 -30.09 -17.43 29.30
CA ALA A 247 -30.67 -18.05 28.11
C ALA A 247 -29.69 -19.01 27.39
N LEU A 248 -28.38 -18.77 27.48
CA LEU A 248 -27.37 -19.71 26.98
C LEU A 248 -27.30 -21.00 27.80
N LEU A 249 -27.54 -20.91 29.11
CA LEU A 249 -27.55 -22.06 30.02
C LEU A 249 -28.82 -22.91 29.85
N ASN A 250 -29.91 -22.30 29.37
CA ASN A 250 -31.20 -22.94 29.14
C ASN A 250 -31.35 -23.60 27.76
N LEU A 251 -30.33 -23.51 26.89
CA LEU A 251 -30.32 -24.26 25.63
C LEU A 251 -30.26 -25.77 25.93
N ARG A 252 -31.05 -26.58 25.22
CA ARG A 252 -31.06 -28.04 25.38
C ARG A 252 -29.68 -28.67 25.15
N ASP A 253 -28.87 -28.06 24.29
CA ASP A 253 -27.45 -28.35 24.13
C ASP A 253 -26.69 -27.10 23.61
N PRO A 254 -26.16 -26.24 24.51
CA PRO A 254 -25.41 -25.05 24.10
C PRO A 254 -24.10 -25.40 23.39
N ARG A 255 -23.57 -26.63 23.57
CA ARG A 255 -22.31 -27.05 22.97
C ARG A 255 -22.45 -27.19 21.47
N VAL A 256 -23.57 -27.72 20.98
CA VAL A 256 -23.84 -27.86 19.54
C VAL A 256 -23.90 -26.49 18.87
N LEU A 257 -24.61 -25.53 19.47
CA LEU A 257 -24.70 -24.16 18.94
C LEU A 257 -23.34 -23.46 18.92
N VAL A 258 -22.62 -23.48 20.05
CA VAL A 258 -21.29 -22.87 20.16
C VAL A 258 -20.31 -23.51 19.17
N THR A 259 -20.33 -24.84 19.04
CA THR A 259 -19.45 -25.56 18.10
C THR A 259 -19.78 -25.22 16.65
N ALA A 260 -21.06 -25.15 16.29
CA ALA A 260 -21.48 -24.78 14.95
C ALA A 260 -21.08 -23.35 14.58
N VAL A 261 -21.29 -22.40 15.50
CA VAL A 261 -20.91 -20.99 15.30
C VAL A 261 -19.39 -20.84 15.23
N ALA A 262 -18.66 -21.42 16.18
CA ALA A 262 -17.19 -21.37 16.17
C ALA A 262 -16.60 -22.05 14.93
N GLY A 263 -17.17 -23.18 14.49
CA GLY A 263 -16.77 -23.86 13.26
C GLY A 263 -17.02 -23.02 12.01
N GLY A 264 -18.20 -22.38 11.92
CA GLY A 264 -18.55 -21.48 10.82
C GLY A 264 -17.64 -20.24 10.76
N MET A 265 -17.43 -19.57 11.89
CA MET A 265 -16.49 -18.44 12.00
C MET A 265 -15.07 -18.86 11.66
N GLY A 266 -14.61 -20.01 12.18
CA GLY A 266 -13.29 -20.55 11.89
C GLY A 266 -13.07 -20.81 10.40
N LEU A 267 -14.06 -21.35 9.69
CA LEU A 267 -13.97 -21.57 8.25
C LEU A 267 -13.86 -20.25 7.48
N ILE A 268 -14.66 -19.24 7.83
CA ILE A 268 -14.59 -17.92 7.17
C ILE A 268 -13.24 -17.27 7.42
N SER A 269 -12.76 -17.29 8.66
CA SER A 269 -11.45 -16.76 9.03
C SER A 269 -10.35 -17.47 8.25
N VAL A 270 -10.38 -18.81 8.11
CA VAL A 270 -9.41 -19.55 7.28
C VAL A 270 -9.40 -19.06 5.83
N ILE A 271 -10.56 -18.82 5.23
CA ILE A 271 -10.64 -18.27 3.86
C ILE A 271 -9.98 -16.88 3.80
N LEU A 272 -10.30 -15.99 4.74
CA LEU A 272 -9.71 -14.65 4.79
C LEU A 272 -8.18 -14.70 4.95
N PHE A 273 -7.69 -15.55 5.86
CA PHE A 273 -6.26 -15.72 6.16
C PHE A 273 -5.47 -16.47 5.09
N LEU A 274 -6.12 -17.28 4.24
CA LEU A 274 -5.42 -17.94 3.13
C LEU A 274 -5.47 -17.11 1.84
N VAL A 275 -6.66 -16.62 1.47
CA VAL A 275 -6.86 -15.93 0.20
C VAL A 275 -6.24 -14.54 0.23
N GLY A 276 -6.40 -13.79 1.31
CA GLY A 276 -5.87 -12.43 1.43
C GLY A 276 -4.36 -12.35 1.22
N PRO A 277 -3.55 -13.12 1.98
CA PRO A 277 -2.10 -13.17 1.79
C PRO A 277 -1.68 -13.67 0.41
N LEU A 278 -2.39 -14.65 -0.16
CA LEU A 278 -2.10 -15.13 -1.51
C LEU A 278 -2.27 -14.00 -2.55
N LEU A 279 -3.36 -13.24 -2.47
CA LEU A 279 -3.58 -12.07 -3.33
C LEU A 279 -2.54 -10.97 -3.08
N ALA A 280 -2.13 -10.77 -1.83
CA ALA A 280 -1.07 -9.83 -1.47
C ALA A 280 0.29 -10.20 -2.09
N VAL A 281 0.62 -11.49 -2.16
CA VAL A 281 1.82 -11.99 -2.86
C VAL A 281 1.74 -11.63 -4.35
N PHE A 282 0.61 -11.86 -5.01
CA PHE A 282 0.45 -11.47 -6.41
C PHE A 282 0.55 -9.96 -6.62
N ALA A 283 -0.04 -9.15 -5.74
CA ALA A 283 0.07 -7.69 -5.77
C ALA A 283 1.53 -7.23 -5.59
N THR A 284 2.29 -7.88 -4.72
CA THR A 284 3.71 -7.61 -4.50
C THR A 284 4.55 -7.96 -5.73
N ILE A 285 4.31 -9.14 -6.33
CA ILE A 285 4.99 -9.56 -7.56
C ILE A 285 4.70 -8.56 -8.68
N ALA A 286 3.43 -8.16 -8.84
CA ALA A 286 3.03 -7.15 -9.81
C ALA A 286 3.80 -5.84 -9.59
N ALA A 287 3.80 -5.34 -8.36
CA ALA A 287 4.48 -4.10 -7.98
C ALA A 287 5.99 -4.14 -8.27
N ILE A 288 6.67 -5.24 -7.97
CA ILE A 288 8.10 -5.44 -8.25
C ILE A 288 8.35 -5.47 -9.76
N ARG A 289 7.55 -6.22 -10.51
CA ARG A 289 7.71 -6.32 -11.98
C ARG A 289 7.49 -4.97 -12.67
N MET A 290 6.54 -4.17 -12.21
CA MET A 290 6.33 -2.80 -12.72
C MET A 290 7.59 -1.94 -12.57
N LEU A 291 8.24 -1.98 -11.39
CA LEU A 291 9.48 -1.24 -11.15
C LEU A 291 10.64 -1.74 -12.01
N GLN A 292 10.68 -3.04 -12.30
CA GLN A 292 11.66 -3.66 -13.21
C GLN A 292 11.38 -3.38 -14.69
N GLY A 293 10.29 -2.68 -15.03
CA GLY A 293 9.89 -2.43 -16.42
C GLY A 293 9.32 -3.65 -17.14
N GLN A 294 8.84 -4.63 -16.38
CA GLN A 294 8.17 -5.80 -16.93
C GLN A 294 6.65 -5.66 -16.79
N ASP A 295 5.93 -6.17 -17.78
CA ASP A 295 4.47 -6.30 -17.69
C ASP A 295 4.08 -7.39 -16.68
N TYR A 296 2.96 -7.16 -16.00
CA TYR A 296 2.30 -8.15 -15.19
C TYR A 296 0.86 -8.31 -15.65
N ASP A 297 0.43 -9.58 -15.74
CA ASP A 297 -0.94 -9.95 -16.02
C ASP A 297 -1.43 -10.86 -14.90
N TYR A 298 -2.46 -10.42 -14.17
CA TYR A 298 -3.15 -11.32 -13.26
C TYR A 298 -3.73 -12.49 -14.07
N PRO A 299 -3.49 -13.75 -13.69
CA PRO A 299 -3.83 -14.91 -14.52
C PRO A 299 -5.27 -14.95 -15.03
N ILE A 300 -6.23 -14.49 -14.21
CA ILE A 300 -7.67 -14.51 -14.53
C ILE A 300 -8.15 -13.15 -15.07
N LEU A 301 -7.66 -12.04 -14.50
CA LEU A 301 -8.16 -10.69 -14.80
C LEU A 301 -7.46 -10.07 -16.02
N GLY A 302 -6.17 -10.32 -16.19
CA GLY A 302 -5.34 -9.61 -17.16
C GLY A 302 -5.82 -9.78 -18.60
N LYS A 303 -6.07 -11.03 -19.02
CA LYS A 303 -6.56 -11.32 -20.39
C LYS A 303 -7.88 -10.61 -20.69
N LYS A 304 -8.84 -10.60 -19.75
CA LYS A 304 -10.15 -9.98 -19.94
C LYS A 304 -10.05 -8.45 -20.05
N ILE A 305 -9.23 -7.83 -19.20
CA ILE A 305 -9.04 -6.38 -19.20
C ILE A 305 -8.26 -5.94 -20.45
N ARG A 306 -7.23 -6.69 -20.84
CA ARG A 306 -6.38 -6.41 -22.00
C ARG A 306 -7.19 -6.33 -23.28
N ASN A 307 -8.08 -7.31 -23.50
CA ASN A 307 -8.96 -7.35 -24.67
C ASN A 307 -9.94 -6.17 -24.73
N ARG A 308 -10.33 -5.58 -23.59
CA ARG A 308 -11.25 -4.43 -23.56
C ARG A 308 -10.54 -3.09 -23.75
N LEU A 309 -9.33 -2.94 -23.24
CA LEU A 309 -8.61 -1.66 -23.24
C LEU A 309 -7.67 -1.46 -24.44
N LEU A 310 -7.16 -2.54 -25.04
CA LEU A 310 -6.22 -2.43 -26.17
C LEU A 310 -6.89 -2.55 -27.55
N ILE A 311 -8.14 -3.00 -27.60
CA ILE A 311 -8.90 -3.15 -28.86
C ILE A 311 -9.82 -1.95 -29.11
N SER A 312 -10.08 -1.13 -28.09
CA SER A 312 -10.87 0.11 -28.14
C SER A 312 -10.02 1.33 -28.49
#